data_AF-A0A1L3JFH8-F1
#
_entry.id   AF-A0A1L3JFH8-F1
#
_cell.length_a   1.000
_cell.length_b   1.000
_cell.length_c   1.000
_cell.angle_alpha   90.00
_cell.angle_beta   90.00
_cell.angle_gamma   90.00
#
_symmetry.space_group_name_H-M   'P 1'
#
loop_
_entity.id
_entity.type
_entity.pdbx_description
1 polymer ?
#
loop_
_entity_poly.entity_id
_entity_poly.type
_entity_poly.pdbx_seq_one_letter_code
_entity_poly.pdbx_strand_id
1 'polypeptide(L)'
;MKQKYFLKTLLVASLFLGIQNSWGQLSITTADTDFTIDFDSTVADVNNGQFIASGLDASPASGQLDSDAWTITGFSSAADLTRGENDGGVSTGGLYAFDISNGGTKNNAIGIQPGGSDFTPGTITLKIDNNTGAAVIETNISYNIWILNNAPRGNSFNFSYSTDNSTYTEVAAMDFTSTGDAIPEASWEQIGRFKNISGLNIPDGGSLYIRWTGDDEVGSSSRDEFALDDIIVKMSGSVLDTDSFNKLDVNVYPNPVTNGEVFIKSSNGEEKNVEVYNILGRRLISTKVNANDRVDVSNLNAGIYLLKVNEGDKQLTKKIVIK
;
A
#
# COMPACT_ATOMS: atom_id res chain seq x y z
N MET A 1 -70.17 -36.04 10.64
CA MET A 1 -68.81 -36.35 11.15
C MET A 1 -67.81 -36.10 10.01
N LYS A 2 -66.73 -35.35 10.29
CA LYS A 2 -65.60 -34.94 9.40
C LYS A 2 -65.78 -33.62 8.62
N GLN A 3 -65.36 -32.54 9.27
CA GLN A 3 -65.01 -31.25 8.68
C GLN A 3 -63.47 -31.26 8.48
N LYS A 4 -62.98 -31.04 7.25
CA LYS A 4 -61.55 -31.02 6.91
C LYS A 4 -60.95 -29.65 7.29
N TYR A 5 -59.96 -29.64 8.17
CA TYR A 5 -59.13 -28.47 8.45
C TYR A 5 -58.06 -28.33 7.36
N PHE A 6 -58.00 -27.15 6.73
CA PHE A 6 -56.94 -26.75 5.79
C PHE A 6 -55.81 -26.14 6.61
N LEU A 7 -54.67 -26.82 6.72
CA LEU A 7 -53.47 -26.29 7.35
C LEU A 7 -52.72 -25.43 6.31
N LYS A 8 -52.65 -24.12 6.53
CA LYS A 8 -51.82 -23.21 5.74
C LYS A 8 -50.37 -23.37 6.20
N THR A 9 -49.52 -23.97 5.37
CA THR A 9 -48.07 -23.99 5.58
C THR A 9 -47.52 -22.57 5.40
N LEU A 10 -47.01 -21.98 6.48
CA LEU A 10 -46.29 -20.71 6.47
C LEU A 10 -44.88 -20.97 5.95
N LEU A 11 -44.55 -20.44 4.77
CA LEU A 11 -43.19 -20.49 4.22
C LEU A 11 -42.36 -19.41 4.93
N VAL A 12 -41.52 -19.81 5.89
CA VAL A 12 -40.53 -18.91 6.50
C VAL A 12 -39.33 -18.86 5.56
N ALA A 13 -39.17 -17.74 4.85
CA ALA A 13 -37.94 -17.45 4.12
C ALA A 13 -36.86 -17.08 5.15
N SER A 14 -35.99 -18.03 5.47
CA SER A 14 -34.75 -17.76 6.20
C SER A 14 -33.82 -16.94 5.30
N LEU A 15 -33.69 -15.64 5.57
CA LEU A 15 -32.55 -14.87 5.07
C LEU A 15 -31.29 -15.49 5.71
N PHE A 16 -30.54 -16.24 4.92
CA PHE A 16 -29.13 -16.47 5.19
C PHE A 16 -28.41 -15.13 4.96
N LEU A 17 -28.26 -14.34 6.02
CA LEU A 17 -27.13 -13.43 6.12
C LEU A 17 -25.91 -14.33 6.22
N GLY A 18 -25.31 -14.63 5.07
CA GLY A 18 -23.97 -15.17 5.03
C GLY A 18 -23.06 -14.14 5.65
N ILE A 19 -22.70 -14.34 6.91
CA ILE A 19 -21.51 -13.73 7.47
C ILE A 19 -20.38 -14.32 6.63
N GLN A 20 -19.89 -13.54 5.67
CA GLN A 20 -18.60 -13.82 5.06
C GLN A 20 -17.61 -13.66 6.21
N ASN A 21 -17.20 -14.78 6.80
CA ASN A 21 -16.04 -14.79 7.65
C ASN A 21 -14.88 -14.44 6.72
N SER A 22 -14.50 -13.17 6.69
CA SER A 22 -13.22 -12.74 6.15
C SER A 22 -12.17 -13.46 6.98
N TRP A 23 -11.42 -14.35 6.35
CA TRP A 23 -10.27 -14.97 6.99
C TRP A 23 -9.21 -13.89 7.14
N GLY A 24 -8.57 -13.82 8.31
CA GLY A 24 -7.66 -12.75 8.67
C GLY A 24 -6.52 -12.68 7.66
N GLN A 25 -6.16 -11.50 7.23
CA GLN A 25 -4.90 -11.15 6.57
C GLN A 25 -4.87 -9.63 6.51
N LEU A 26 -3.69 -9.01 6.39
CA LEU A 26 -3.62 -7.57 6.19
C LEU A 26 -4.44 -7.17 4.95
N SER A 27 -5.58 -6.50 5.15
CA SER A 27 -6.47 -6.10 4.08
C SER A 27 -6.42 -4.59 3.83
N ILE A 28 -5.89 -4.18 2.68
CA ILE A 28 -5.91 -2.78 2.24
C ILE A 28 -7.23 -2.49 1.53
N THR A 29 -8.12 -1.74 2.19
CA THR A 29 -9.46 -1.41 1.69
C THR A 29 -9.56 -0.03 1.05
N THR A 30 -8.58 0.84 1.30
CA THR A 30 -8.53 2.20 0.76
C THR A 30 -7.16 2.43 0.15
N ALA A 31 -7.11 2.72 -1.15
CA ALA A 31 -5.86 3.06 -1.84
C ALA A 31 -5.27 4.38 -1.30
N ASP A 32 -3.98 4.59 -1.54
CA ASP A 32 -3.23 5.81 -1.22
C ASP A 32 -3.25 6.20 0.27
N THR A 33 -3.53 5.23 1.15
CA THR A 33 -3.53 5.39 2.61
C THR A 33 -2.38 4.59 3.20
N ASP A 34 -1.66 5.17 4.15
CA ASP A 34 -0.62 4.47 4.89
C ASP A 34 -1.27 3.45 5.82
N PHE A 35 -0.82 2.20 5.70
CA PHE A 35 -1.12 1.15 6.65
C PHE A 35 0.14 0.84 7.46
N THR A 36 0.07 0.95 8.79
CA THR A 36 1.21 0.83 9.69
C THR A 36 1.11 -0.41 10.58
N ILE A 37 2.23 -1.11 10.75
CA ILE A 37 2.42 -2.18 11.72
C ILE A 37 3.65 -1.81 12.57
N ASP A 38 3.40 -1.44 13.82
CA ASP A 38 4.40 -1.05 14.83
C ASP A 38 4.47 -2.03 16.01
N PHE A 39 3.66 -3.11 15.97
CA PHE A 39 3.59 -4.18 16.98
C PHE A 39 3.29 -3.76 18.43
N ASP A 40 3.06 -2.47 18.69
CA ASP A 40 2.74 -1.91 20.01
C ASP A 40 1.24 -1.98 20.34
N SER A 41 0.41 -2.15 19.32
CA SER A 41 -1.04 -2.23 19.46
C SER A 41 -1.68 -3.22 18.48
N THR A 42 -2.97 -3.53 18.68
CA THR A 42 -3.71 -4.40 17.76
C THR A 42 -3.77 -3.77 16.37
N VAL A 43 -3.26 -4.50 15.39
CA VAL A 43 -3.52 -4.24 13.98
C VAL A 43 -4.42 -5.36 13.48
N ALA A 44 -5.63 -4.99 13.05
CA ALA A 44 -6.63 -5.96 12.62
C ALA A 44 -6.03 -6.91 11.57
N ASP A 45 -6.26 -8.20 11.78
CA ASP A 45 -5.82 -9.28 10.90
C ASP A 45 -4.29 -9.38 10.69
N VAL A 46 -3.50 -8.82 11.63
CA VAL A 46 -2.02 -8.86 11.62
C VAL A 46 -1.47 -9.32 12.97
N ASN A 47 -1.96 -8.73 14.07
CA ASN A 47 -1.58 -9.09 15.44
C ASN A 47 -2.67 -8.63 16.43
N ASN A 48 -2.72 -9.26 17.62
CA ASN A 48 -3.66 -8.88 18.66
C ASN A 48 -2.95 -8.34 19.91
N GLY A 49 -3.19 -7.08 20.24
CA GLY A 49 -2.49 -6.36 21.32
C GLY A 49 -1.01 -6.12 20.99
N GLN A 50 -0.27 -5.61 21.98
CA GLN A 50 1.19 -5.52 21.89
C GLN A 50 1.77 -6.92 21.67
N PHE A 51 2.64 -7.08 20.68
CA PHE A 51 3.29 -8.34 20.37
C PHE A 51 4.25 -8.74 21.50
N ILE A 52 4.17 -9.98 21.98
CA ILE A 52 5.05 -10.49 23.06
C ILE A 52 5.73 -11.81 22.68
N ALA A 53 5.71 -12.18 21.39
CA ALA A 53 6.21 -13.46 20.89
C ALA A 53 5.65 -14.68 21.65
N SER A 54 4.34 -14.69 21.90
CA SER A 54 3.61 -15.84 22.45
C SER A 54 3.14 -16.84 21.38
N GLY A 55 3.51 -16.62 20.12
CA GLY A 55 3.27 -17.53 19.00
C GLY A 55 2.49 -16.90 17.84
N LEU A 56 2.10 -17.75 16.90
CA LEU A 56 1.29 -17.42 15.73
C LEU A 56 0.04 -18.32 15.75
N ASP A 57 -1.13 -17.74 15.48
CA ASP A 57 -2.40 -18.46 15.39
C ASP A 57 -3.32 -17.75 14.37
N ALA A 58 -4.20 -18.47 13.70
CA ALA A 58 -5.16 -17.90 12.74
C ALA A 58 -6.28 -17.12 13.47
N SER A 59 -6.38 -17.29 14.78
CA SER A 59 -7.21 -16.45 15.66
C SER A 59 -6.37 -16.00 16.85
N PRO A 60 -5.50 -14.98 16.66
CA PRO A 60 -4.46 -14.66 17.63
C PRO A 60 -5.04 -14.21 18.97
N ALA A 61 -4.55 -14.82 20.05
CA ALA A 61 -4.71 -14.28 21.39
C ALA A 61 -3.85 -13.02 21.57
N SER A 62 -4.10 -12.25 22.63
CA SER A 62 -3.27 -11.09 22.94
C SER A 62 -1.79 -11.48 23.04
N GLY A 63 -0.92 -10.76 22.33
CA GLY A 63 0.50 -11.04 22.26
C GLY A 63 0.97 -11.85 21.04
N GLN A 64 0.03 -12.39 20.25
CA GLN A 64 0.33 -13.25 19.09
C GLN A 64 0.21 -12.51 17.76
N LEU A 65 0.92 -13.02 16.76
CA LEU A 65 0.73 -12.66 15.36
C LEU A 65 -0.37 -13.51 14.73
N ASP A 66 -1.06 -12.93 13.76
CA ASP A 66 -2.02 -13.67 12.94
C ASP A 66 -1.28 -14.54 11.91
N SER A 67 -1.46 -15.86 11.98
CA SER A 67 -0.79 -16.79 11.06
C SER A 67 -1.34 -16.77 9.63
N ASP A 68 -2.51 -16.16 9.41
CA ASP A 68 -3.04 -15.98 8.06
C ASP A 68 -2.36 -14.78 7.36
N ALA A 69 -1.82 -13.81 8.11
CA ALA A 69 -0.99 -12.72 7.60
C ALA A 69 0.51 -13.07 7.57
N TRP A 70 1.01 -13.74 8.60
CA TRP A 70 2.44 -13.99 8.80
C TRP A 70 2.84 -15.44 8.56
N THR A 71 3.90 -15.64 7.77
CA THR A 71 4.60 -16.92 7.67
C THR A 71 6.07 -16.73 8.06
N ILE A 72 6.51 -17.43 9.10
CA ILE A 72 7.89 -17.38 9.59
C ILE A 72 8.51 -18.78 9.49
N THR A 73 9.68 -18.89 8.87
CA THR A 73 10.36 -20.18 8.62
C THR A 73 11.86 -20.10 8.91
N GLY A 74 12.52 -21.26 8.88
CA GLY A 74 13.96 -21.38 9.15
C GLY A 74 14.29 -21.74 10.60
N PHE A 75 13.30 -22.07 11.42
CA PHE A 75 13.49 -22.49 12.81
C PHE A 75 13.47 -24.00 12.96
N SER A 76 14.30 -24.53 13.87
CA SER A 76 14.47 -25.96 14.10
C SER A 76 13.32 -26.60 14.89
N SER A 77 12.53 -25.80 15.62
CA SER A 77 11.37 -26.25 16.39
C SER A 77 10.28 -25.18 16.53
N ALA A 78 9.06 -25.61 16.87
CA ALA A 78 7.98 -24.69 17.18
C ALA A 78 8.23 -23.84 18.44
N ALA A 79 9.07 -24.33 19.37
CA ALA A 79 9.42 -23.60 20.59
C ALA A 79 10.30 -22.37 20.29
N ASP A 80 10.97 -22.36 19.14
CA ASP A 80 11.75 -21.22 18.68
C ASP A 80 10.86 -20.06 18.23
N LEU A 81 9.58 -20.30 17.95
CA LEU A 81 8.61 -19.25 17.59
C LEU A 81 7.93 -18.60 18.79
N THR A 82 8.32 -18.97 20.02
CA THR A 82 7.66 -18.54 21.26
C THR A 82 8.67 -18.17 22.35
N ARG A 83 9.71 -17.38 22.03
CA ARG A 83 10.75 -17.05 23.02
C ARG A 83 10.36 -15.96 24.01
N GLY A 84 9.26 -15.25 23.76
CA GLY A 84 8.75 -14.21 24.64
C GLY A 84 9.47 -12.87 24.47
N GLU A 85 9.25 -11.99 25.44
CA GLU A 85 9.82 -10.63 25.47
C GLU A 85 11.26 -10.63 25.96
N ASN A 86 12.10 -9.76 25.39
CA ASN A 86 13.48 -9.57 25.81
C ASN A 86 14.02 -8.21 25.35
N ASP A 87 15.09 -7.69 25.96
CA ASP A 87 15.71 -6.41 25.56
C ASP A 87 16.82 -6.60 24.51
N GLY A 88 17.15 -7.85 24.14
CA GLY A 88 18.29 -8.23 23.29
C GLY A 88 19.48 -8.77 24.11
N GLY A 89 20.55 -9.19 23.42
CA GLY A 89 21.73 -9.79 24.07
C GLY A 89 21.52 -11.27 24.44
N VAL A 90 20.68 -11.96 23.66
CA VAL A 90 20.36 -13.37 23.88
C VAL A 90 21.35 -14.25 23.11
N SER A 91 21.32 -15.55 23.37
CA SER A 91 22.19 -16.52 22.67
C SER A 91 21.44 -17.73 22.15
N THR A 92 20.17 -17.87 22.55
CA THR A 92 19.32 -18.96 22.09
C THR A 92 18.63 -18.53 20.80
N GLY A 93 18.75 -19.34 19.74
CA GLY A 93 18.07 -19.07 18.48
C GLY A 93 16.55 -19.00 18.67
N GLY A 94 15.90 -18.05 17.98
CA GLY A 94 14.44 -17.94 18.00
C GLY A 94 13.88 -16.59 17.64
N LEU A 95 12.55 -16.55 17.61
CA LEU A 95 11.67 -15.40 17.49
C LEU A 95 11.35 -14.85 18.89
N TYR A 96 11.66 -13.58 19.07
CA TYR A 96 11.46 -12.80 20.29
C TYR A 96 10.54 -11.60 19.99
N ALA A 97 9.98 -11.02 21.04
CA ALA A 97 9.51 -9.65 21.01
C ALA A 97 10.61 -8.80 21.66
N PHE A 98 11.44 -8.14 20.83
CA PHE A 98 12.53 -7.34 21.36
C PHE A 98 12.03 -5.94 21.73
N ASP A 99 12.35 -5.46 22.94
CA ASP A 99 12.21 -4.05 23.30
C ASP A 99 13.39 -3.26 22.73
N ILE A 100 13.13 -2.57 21.61
CA ILE A 100 14.12 -1.78 20.86
C ILE A 100 14.26 -0.35 21.38
N SER A 101 13.59 -0.01 22.48
CA SER A 101 13.56 1.36 23.02
C SER A 101 14.87 1.83 23.66
N ASN A 102 15.86 0.93 23.84
CA ASN A 102 17.10 1.19 24.59
C ASN A 102 16.82 1.73 26.02
N GLY A 103 15.82 1.15 26.70
CA GLY A 103 15.42 1.55 28.07
C GLY A 103 14.48 2.76 28.12
N GLY A 104 13.90 3.14 26.99
CA GLY A 104 12.91 4.19 26.86
C GLY A 104 11.48 3.71 27.15
N THR A 105 10.50 4.34 26.49
CA THR A 105 9.14 3.77 26.45
C THR A 105 9.20 2.50 25.62
N LYS A 106 8.75 1.39 26.21
CA LYS A 106 8.71 0.08 25.57
C LYS A 106 8.15 0.17 24.15
N ASN A 107 8.94 -0.31 23.20
CA ASN A 107 8.57 -0.44 21.79
C ASN A 107 8.97 -1.86 21.38
N ASN A 108 7.97 -2.72 21.16
CA ASN A 108 8.22 -4.12 20.85
C ASN A 108 8.29 -4.34 19.34
N ALA A 109 9.32 -5.04 18.88
CA ALA A 109 9.49 -5.39 17.47
C ALA A 109 9.47 -6.92 17.26
N ILE A 110 9.25 -7.36 16.01
CA ILE A 110 9.53 -8.76 15.63
C ILE A 110 11.04 -8.97 15.69
N GLY A 111 11.50 -9.69 16.72
CA GLY A 111 12.89 -9.95 16.99
C GLY A 111 13.36 -11.33 16.57
N ILE A 112 14.57 -11.43 16.04
CA ILE A 112 15.22 -12.69 15.65
C ILE A 112 16.61 -12.72 16.26
N GLN A 113 16.89 -13.76 17.03
CA GLN A 113 18.26 -14.22 17.29
C GLN A 113 18.54 -15.39 16.33
N PRO A 114 19.40 -15.23 15.32
CA PRO A 114 19.83 -16.35 14.52
C PRO A 114 20.68 -17.31 15.36
N GLY A 115 20.46 -18.61 15.16
CA GLY A 115 21.19 -19.70 15.78
C GLY A 115 21.93 -20.53 14.73
N GLY A 116 22.64 -21.58 15.17
CA GLY A 116 23.34 -22.49 14.24
C GLY A 116 22.42 -23.32 13.34
N SER A 117 21.16 -23.43 13.71
CA SER A 117 20.09 -24.17 13.02
C SER A 117 18.80 -23.37 12.92
N ASP A 118 18.84 -22.09 13.26
CA ASP A 118 17.67 -21.23 13.42
C ASP A 118 17.93 -19.93 12.66
N PHE A 119 17.08 -19.64 11.68
CA PHE A 119 17.16 -18.46 10.83
C PHE A 119 18.50 -18.31 10.07
N THR A 120 19.11 -19.44 9.67
CA THR A 120 20.37 -19.52 8.92
C THR A 120 20.35 -20.63 7.85
N PRO A 121 19.54 -20.49 6.77
CA PRO A 121 18.70 -19.34 6.45
C PRO A 121 17.29 -19.41 7.06
N GLY A 122 16.62 -18.27 7.11
CA GLY A 122 15.21 -18.17 7.49
C GLY A 122 14.47 -17.02 6.80
N THR A 123 13.14 -17.01 6.93
CA THR A 123 12.29 -16.00 6.28
C THR A 123 11.18 -15.52 7.20
N ILE A 124 10.85 -14.23 7.10
CA ILE A 124 9.61 -13.64 7.60
C ILE A 124 8.84 -13.15 6.38
N THR A 125 7.62 -13.62 6.16
CA THR A 125 6.77 -13.21 5.04
C THR A 125 5.47 -12.63 5.57
N LEU A 126 5.12 -11.42 5.11
CA LEU A 126 3.82 -10.79 5.33
C LEU A 126 2.98 -10.88 4.04
N LYS A 127 1.76 -11.40 4.16
CA LYS A 127 0.73 -11.38 3.12
C LYS A 127 -0.14 -10.13 3.26
N ILE A 128 -0.38 -9.45 2.14
CA ILE A 128 -1.12 -8.19 2.06
C ILE A 128 -2.13 -8.30 0.93
N ASP A 129 -3.41 -8.18 1.24
CA ASP A 129 -4.48 -8.30 0.26
C ASP A 129 -4.95 -6.94 -0.23
N ASN A 130 -5.09 -6.86 -1.55
CA ASN A 130 -5.68 -5.73 -2.23
C ASN A 130 -7.20 -5.89 -2.26
N ASN A 131 -7.90 -5.16 -1.41
CA ASN A 131 -9.35 -5.03 -1.40
C ASN A 131 -9.79 -3.58 -1.67
N THR A 132 -8.99 -2.85 -2.47
CA THR A 132 -9.23 -1.43 -2.77
C THR A 132 -10.35 -1.20 -3.78
N GLY A 133 -10.92 -2.26 -4.37
CA GLY A 133 -11.91 -2.20 -5.45
C GLY A 133 -11.30 -2.01 -6.85
N ALA A 134 -9.98 -1.94 -6.98
CA ALA A 134 -9.27 -1.77 -8.24
C ALA A 134 -7.93 -2.52 -8.24
N ALA A 135 -7.32 -2.68 -9.42
CA ALA A 135 -5.99 -3.26 -9.52
C ALA A 135 -4.92 -2.28 -8.98
N VAL A 136 -4.05 -2.79 -8.11
CA VAL A 136 -2.87 -2.08 -7.59
C VAL A 136 -1.70 -2.24 -8.56
N ILE A 137 -1.15 -1.10 -8.99
CA ILE A 137 -0.04 -1.01 -9.94
C ILE A 137 1.27 -0.55 -9.31
N GLU A 138 1.18 0.00 -8.11
CA GLU A 138 2.31 0.55 -7.37
C GLU A 138 2.10 0.37 -5.87
N THR A 139 3.20 0.18 -5.13
CA THR A 139 3.18 0.25 -3.67
C THR A 139 4.41 0.99 -3.14
N ASN A 140 4.20 1.82 -2.13
CA ASN A 140 5.28 2.33 -1.30
C ASN A 140 5.39 1.43 -0.06
N ILE A 141 6.61 0.96 0.20
CA ILE A 141 6.94 0.14 1.36
C ILE A 141 8.07 0.81 2.11
N SER A 142 7.90 1.01 3.41
CA SER A 142 8.99 1.31 4.34
C SER A 142 8.92 0.43 5.57
N TYR A 143 10.06 0.28 6.23
CA TYR A 143 10.18 -0.37 7.53
C TYR A 143 11.52 0.01 8.17
N ASN A 144 11.66 -0.29 9.45
CA ASN A 144 12.90 -0.15 10.19
C ASN A 144 13.48 -1.53 10.47
N ILE A 145 14.76 -1.70 10.12
CA ILE A 145 15.58 -2.79 10.62
C ILE A 145 16.27 -2.26 11.87
N TRP A 146 16.16 -2.96 12.98
CA TRP A 146 16.93 -2.71 14.18
C TRP A 146 17.99 -3.79 14.31
N ILE A 147 19.24 -3.40 14.57
CA ILE A 147 20.36 -4.33 14.70
C ILE A 147 21.04 -4.16 16.05
N LEU A 148 21.27 -5.27 16.74
CA LEU A 148 22.12 -5.34 17.92
C LEU A 148 23.42 -6.07 17.54
N ASN A 149 24.41 -5.31 17.09
CA ASN A 149 25.68 -5.85 16.57
C ASN A 149 26.65 -6.22 17.70
N ASN A 150 26.33 -7.27 18.45
CA ASN A 150 27.06 -7.70 19.64
C ASN A 150 27.93 -8.94 19.42
N ALA A 151 27.96 -9.50 18.20
CA ALA A 151 28.56 -10.79 17.91
C ALA A 151 29.55 -10.75 16.72
N PRO A 152 30.53 -11.68 16.66
CA PRO A 152 31.56 -11.67 15.62
C PRO A 152 31.13 -12.44 14.35
N ARG A 153 29.83 -12.48 14.05
CA ARG A 153 29.29 -13.02 12.79
C ARG A 153 28.18 -12.12 12.28
N GLY A 154 28.42 -11.57 11.10
CA GLY A 154 27.43 -10.78 10.38
C GLY A 154 26.48 -11.69 9.60
N ASN A 155 25.20 -11.34 9.61
CA ASN A 155 24.15 -12.04 8.88
C ASN A 155 23.28 -11.05 8.09
N SER A 156 22.61 -11.57 7.06
CA SER A 156 21.77 -10.78 6.17
C SER A 156 20.36 -10.58 6.73
N PHE A 157 19.71 -9.52 6.25
CA PHE A 157 18.29 -9.24 6.42
C PHE A 157 17.78 -8.57 5.14
N ASN A 158 17.66 -9.38 4.09
CA ASN A 158 17.42 -8.98 2.71
C ASN A 158 15.93 -8.94 2.39
N PHE A 159 15.53 -8.11 1.44
CA PHE A 159 14.12 -7.88 1.12
C PHE A 159 13.76 -8.31 -0.30
N SER A 160 12.63 -9.01 -0.41
CA SER A 160 12.01 -9.37 -1.67
C SER A 160 10.50 -9.25 -1.61
N TYR A 161 9.86 -9.25 -2.78
CA TYR A 161 8.41 -9.27 -2.89
C TYR A 161 7.93 -10.26 -3.96
N SER A 162 6.67 -10.65 -3.87
CA SER A 162 6.01 -11.56 -4.80
C SER A 162 4.53 -11.26 -4.92
N THR A 163 3.92 -11.50 -6.08
CA THR A 163 2.47 -11.43 -6.30
C THR A 163 1.82 -12.81 -6.43
N ASP A 164 2.61 -13.88 -6.33
CA ASP A 164 2.17 -15.27 -6.48
C ASP A 164 2.64 -16.20 -5.34
N ASN A 165 3.35 -15.65 -4.34
CA ASN A 165 3.99 -16.38 -3.23
C ASN A 165 4.94 -17.51 -3.67
N SER A 166 5.40 -17.49 -4.92
CA SER A 166 6.20 -18.56 -5.52
C SER A 166 7.50 -18.00 -6.08
N THR A 167 7.41 -16.95 -6.89
CA THR A 167 8.57 -16.25 -7.46
C THR A 167 8.76 -14.95 -6.72
N TYR A 168 9.93 -14.78 -6.11
CA TYR A 168 10.30 -13.57 -5.39
C TYR A 168 11.25 -12.71 -6.21
N THR A 169 10.94 -11.42 -6.28
CA THR A 169 11.79 -10.40 -6.88
C THR A 169 12.59 -9.74 -5.77
N GLU A 170 13.91 -9.94 -5.79
CA GLU A 170 14.84 -9.30 -4.84
C GLU A 170 14.91 -7.79 -5.07
N VAL A 171 15.00 -7.04 -3.98
CA VAL A 171 15.16 -5.58 -4.01
C VAL A 171 16.46 -5.20 -3.33
N ALA A 172 17.58 -5.38 -4.04
CA ALA A 172 18.93 -5.16 -3.49
C ALA A 172 19.15 -3.79 -2.82
N ALA A 173 18.38 -2.76 -3.20
CA ALA A 173 18.44 -1.45 -2.56
C ALA A 173 17.89 -1.42 -1.12
N MET A 174 17.16 -2.47 -0.72
CA MET A 174 16.57 -2.63 0.60
C MET A 174 17.30 -3.67 1.47
N ASP A 175 18.31 -4.34 0.92
CA ASP A 175 19.07 -5.36 1.63
C ASP A 175 19.93 -4.76 2.74
N PHE A 176 20.32 -5.60 3.69
CA PHE A 176 21.23 -5.25 4.76
C PHE A 176 22.01 -6.47 5.25
N THR A 177 23.25 -6.23 5.67
CA THR A 177 24.11 -7.23 6.27
C THR A 177 24.86 -6.57 7.43
N SER A 178 24.79 -7.17 8.63
CA SER A 178 25.60 -6.69 9.76
C SER A 178 27.08 -7.02 9.56
N THR A 179 27.95 -6.34 10.29
CA THR A 179 29.40 -6.56 10.18
C THR A 179 29.81 -7.84 10.90
N GLY A 180 30.92 -8.46 10.50
CA GLY A 180 31.48 -9.62 11.20
C GLY A 180 32.28 -9.32 12.48
N ASP A 181 32.32 -8.06 12.92
CA ASP A 181 33.04 -7.62 14.11
C ASP A 181 32.04 -7.20 15.20
N ALA A 182 32.16 -7.81 16.37
CA ALA A 182 31.31 -7.51 17.52
C ALA A 182 31.58 -6.10 18.07
N ILE A 183 30.53 -5.35 18.39
CA ILE A 183 30.64 -4.09 19.11
C ILE A 183 30.48 -4.35 20.62
N PRO A 184 31.50 -4.05 21.45
CA PRO A 184 31.34 -4.10 22.90
C PRO A 184 30.26 -3.12 23.36
N GLU A 185 29.37 -3.59 24.25
CA GLU A 185 28.26 -2.78 24.78
C GLU A 185 27.34 -2.23 23.67
N ALA A 186 27.08 -3.04 22.64
CA ALA A 186 26.16 -2.69 21.56
C ALA A 186 24.78 -2.29 22.09
N SER A 187 24.16 -1.34 21.40
CA SER A 187 22.78 -0.90 21.57
C SER A 187 22.02 -1.08 20.26
N TRP A 188 20.69 -1.13 20.31
CA TRP A 188 19.88 -1.21 19.10
C TRP A 188 20.12 0.00 18.19
N GLU A 189 20.55 -0.26 16.95
CA GLU A 189 20.73 0.74 15.90
C GLU A 189 19.60 0.61 14.86
N GLN A 190 18.98 1.74 14.54
CA GLN A 190 17.87 1.81 13.57
C GLN A 190 18.40 2.07 12.16
N ILE A 191 17.97 1.24 11.22
CA ILE A 191 18.26 1.38 9.81
C ILE A 191 16.95 1.43 9.01
N GLY A 192 16.58 2.63 8.56
CA GLY A 192 15.38 2.84 7.75
C GLY A 192 15.49 2.27 6.33
N ARG A 193 14.38 1.73 5.84
CA ARG A 193 14.24 1.21 4.48
C ARG A 193 13.01 1.80 3.82
N PHE A 194 13.14 2.11 2.54
CA PHE A 194 12.02 2.60 1.73
C PHE A 194 12.20 2.19 0.26
N LYS A 195 11.10 1.79 -0.37
CA LYS A 195 11.04 1.58 -1.80
C LYS A 195 9.64 1.86 -2.34
N ASN A 196 9.62 2.54 -3.48
CA ASN A 196 8.49 2.53 -4.39
C ASN A 196 8.66 1.35 -5.38
N ILE A 197 7.72 0.42 -5.37
CA ILE A 197 7.65 -0.72 -6.28
C ILE A 197 6.52 -0.46 -7.25
N SER A 198 6.86 -0.21 -8.51
CA SER A 198 5.91 0.08 -9.59
C SER A 198 5.87 -1.05 -10.63
N GLY A 199 4.91 -0.99 -11.55
CA GLY A 199 4.72 -2.02 -12.58
C GLY A 199 4.08 -3.30 -12.05
N LEU A 200 3.39 -3.22 -10.90
CA LEU A 200 2.58 -4.30 -10.36
C LEU A 200 1.28 -4.45 -11.15
N ASN A 201 0.60 -5.58 -10.94
CA ASN A 201 -0.74 -5.81 -11.44
C ASN A 201 -1.47 -6.75 -10.48
N ILE A 202 -1.69 -6.29 -9.25
CA ILE A 202 -2.39 -7.07 -8.23
C ILE A 202 -3.88 -6.75 -8.39
N PRO A 203 -4.71 -7.68 -8.88
CA PRO A 203 -6.14 -7.42 -9.04
C PRO A 203 -6.81 -7.19 -7.67
N ASP A 204 -8.02 -6.62 -7.69
CA ASP A 204 -8.88 -6.62 -6.50
C ASP A 204 -9.16 -8.08 -6.07
N GLY A 205 -9.03 -8.36 -4.77
CA GLY A 205 -8.99 -9.69 -4.19
C GLY A 205 -7.67 -10.46 -4.40
N GLY A 206 -6.65 -9.84 -4.98
CA GLY A 206 -5.30 -10.40 -5.13
C GLY A 206 -4.38 -10.04 -3.96
N SER A 207 -3.21 -10.68 -3.89
CA SER A 207 -2.26 -10.50 -2.78
C SER A 207 -0.88 -10.03 -3.24
N LEU A 208 -0.23 -9.23 -2.40
CA LEU A 208 1.19 -8.97 -2.38
C LEU A 208 1.81 -9.71 -1.18
N TYR A 209 2.97 -10.30 -1.40
CA TYR A 209 3.79 -10.91 -0.37
C TYR A 209 5.08 -10.13 -0.29
N ILE A 210 5.43 -9.66 0.91
CA ILE A 210 6.73 -9.04 1.17
C ILE A 210 7.49 -9.95 2.13
N ARG A 211 8.79 -10.13 1.88
CA ARG A 211 9.61 -11.11 2.58
C ARG A 211 10.94 -10.52 2.99
N TRP A 212 11.29 -10.78 4.24
CA TRP A 212 12.63 -10.59 4.78
C TRP A 212 13.30 -11.96 4.90
N THR A 213 14.53 -12.07 4.40
CA THR A 213 15.33 -13.31 4.43
C THR A 213 16.62 -13.03 5.18
N GLY A 214 17.02 -13.92 6.09
CA GLY A 214 18.33 -13.86 6.71
C GLY A 214 19.12 -15.14 6.53
N ASP A 215 20.44 -15.01 6.43
CA ASP A 215 21.40 -16.10 6.40
C ASP A 215 22.76 -15.62 6.96
N ASP A 216 23.65 -16.56 7.26
CA ASP A 216 25.03 -16.28 7.63
C ASP A 216 25.82 -15.69 6.46
N GLU A 217 26.55 -14.60 6.67
CA GLU A 217 27.31 -13.93 5.60
C GLU A 217 28.82 -13.91 5.87
N VAL A 218 29.25 -13.31 6.99
CA VAL A 218 30.67 -13.07 7.29
C VAL A 218 31.01 -13.36 8.76
N GLY A 219 32.26 -13.69 9.05
CA GLY A 219 32.70 -13.96 10.42
C GLY A 219 32.40 -15.38 10.89
N SER A 220 32.35 -15.59 12.21
CA SER A 220 32.14 -16.92 12.82
C SER A 220 31.60 -16.82 14.25
N SER A 221 31.27 -17.94 14.90
CA SER A 221 30.62 -17.98 16.23
C SER A 221 29.16 -17.47 16.22
N SER A 222 28.70 -16.80 17.29
CA SER A 222 27.37 -16.21 17.45
C SER A 222 27.04 -15.16 16.39
N ARG A 223 25.74 -14.96 16.13
CA ARG A 223 25.16 -13.98 15.19
C ARG A 223 24.59 -12.80 15.92
N ASP A 224 24.50 -11.68 15.22
CA ASP A 224 23.81 -10.48 15.70
C ASP A 224 22.29 -10.65 15.70
N GLU A 225 21.61 -9.93 16.59
CA GLU A 225 20.14 -9.89 16.63
C GLU A 225 19.54 -8.83 15.71
N PHE A 226 18.43 -9.18 15.09
CA PHE A 226 17.66 -8.31 14.22
C PHE A 226 16.27 -8.10 14.78
N ALA A 227 15.75 -6.90 14.63
CA ALA A 227 14.35 -6.59 14.87
C ALA A 227 13.73 -5.88 13.66
N LEU A 228 12.47 -6.16 13.39
CA LEU A 228 11.67 -5.55 12.33
C LEU A 228 10.52 -4.78 12.96
N ASP A 229 10.42 -3.51 12.61
CA ASP A 229 9.43 -2.59 13.17
C ASP A 229 8.99 -1.51 12.15
N ASP A 230 7.94 -0.76 12.49
CA ASP A 230 7.40 0.39 11.75
C ASP A 230 7.17 0.08 10.26
N ILE A 231 6.57 -1.07 9.96
CA ILE A 231 6.26 -1.45 8.59
C ILE A 231 5.11 -0.58 8.10
N ILE A 232 5.35 0.18 7.04
CA ILE A 232 4.34 1.01 6.38
C ILE A 232 4.17 0.55 4.95
N VAL A 233 2.93 0.25 4.59
CA VAL A 233 2.54 -0.14 3.23
C VAL A 233 1.45 0.78 2.73
N LYS A 234 1.67 1.34 1.54
CA LYS A 234 0.67 2.14 0.82
C LYS A 234 0.51 1.56 -0.57
N MET A 235 -0.67 1.04 -0.85
CA MET A 235 -1.00 0.53 -2.18
C MET A 235 -1.71 1.60 -2.99
N SER A 236 -1.25 1.77 -4.22
CA SER A 236 -1.78 2.75 -5.16
C SER A 236 -2.34 2.03 -6.37
N GLY A 237 -3.63 2.28 -6.63
CA GLY A 237 -4.36 1.71 -7.75
C GLY A 237 -3.96 2.32 -9.08
N SER A 238 -4.28 1.62 -10.17
CA SER A 238 -4.52 2.31 -11.44
C SER A 238 -5.77 3.16 -11.24
N VAL A 239 -5.61 4.42 -10.85
CA VAL A 239 -6.73 5.36 -10.87
C VAL A 239 -7.29 5.35 -12.29
N LEU A 240 -8.54 4.93 -12.45
CA LEU A 240 -9.33 5.38 -13.59
C LEU A 240 -9.50 6.88 -13.38
N ASP A 241 -8.53 7.63 -13.89
CA ASP A 241 -8.61 9.08 -13.89
C ASP A 241 -9.79 9.50 -14.77
N THR A 242 -10.86 9.99 -14.14
CA THR A 242 -11.99 10.55 -14.88
C THR A 242 -11.65 11.87 -15.56
N ASP A 243 -10.53 12.53 -15.21
CA ASP A 243 -10.04 13.73 -15.90
C ASP A 243 -9.28 13.42 -17.20
N SER A 244 -8.91 12.15 -17.41
CA SER A 244 -8.19 11.69 -18.60
C SER A 244 -9.09 11.21 -19.73
N PHE A 245 -10.42 11.16 -19.55
CA PHE A 245 -11.29 10.91 -20.68
C PHE A 245 -11.25 12.14 -21.59
N ASN A 246 -10.57 11.96 -22.72
CA ASN A 246 -10.82 12.72 -23.92
C ASN A 246 -10.33 14.18 -23.88
N LYS A 247 -9.22 14.49 -23.20
CA LYS A 247 -8.64 15.84 -23.22
C LYS A 247 -8.18 16.23 -24.63
N LEU A 248 -8.77 17.29 -25.17
CA LEU A 248 -8.40 17.87 -26.45
C LEU A 248 -7.17 18.78 -26.28
N ASP A 249 -6.09 18.53 -27.03
CA ASP A 249 -4.87 19.34 -27.03
C ASP A 249 -5.07 20.61 -27.90
N VAL A 250 -5.64 21.63 -27.26
CA VAL A 250 -5.98 22.91 -27.86
C VAL A 250 -5.57 24.05 -26.93
N ASN A 251 -4.93 25.06 -27.50
CA ASN A 251 -4.57 26.29 -26.84
C ASN A 251 -5.62 27.36 -27.11
N VAL A 252 -6.13 27.97 -26.03
CA VAL A 252 -7.14 29.04 -26.08
C VAL A 252 -6.54 30.32 -25.52
N TYR A 253 -6.49 31.38 -26.33
CA TYR A 253 -5.88 32.68 -26.00
C TYR A 253 -6.51 33.83 -26.80
N PRO A 254 -6.36 35.10 -26.39
CA PRO A 254 -5.83 35.54 -25.10
C PRO A 254 -6.82 35.25 -23.96
N ASN A 255 -6.31 35.19 -22.74
CA ASN A 255 -7.13 35.23 -21.53
C ASN A 255 -6.38 36.07 -20.49
N PRO A 256 -6.87 37.27 -20.10
CA PRO A 256 -8.16 37.86 -20.45
C PRO A 256 -8.33 38.27 -21.93
N VAL A 257 -9.57 38.29 -22.41
CA VAL A 257 -9.98 38.73 -23.75
C VAL A 257 -10.29 40.22 -23.71
N THR A 258 -9.58 41.02 -24.51
CA THR A 258 -9.75 42.48 -24.55
C THR A 258 -10.30 43.01 -25.88
N ASN A 259 -10.18 42.23 -26.96
CA ASN A 259 -10.51 42.67 -28.32
C ASN A 259 -11.74 41.95 -28.90
N GLY A 260 -12.55 41.31 -28.04
CA GLY A 260 -13.74 40.59 -28.48
C GLY A 260 -13.48 39.30 -29.26
N GLU A 261 -12.24 38.81 -29.36
CA GLU A 261 -11.90 37.59 -30.09
C GLU A 261 -11.10 36.61 -29.23
N VAL A 262 -11.46 35.33 -29.32
CA VAL A 262 -10.73 34.20 -28.70
C VAL A 262 -10.20 33.27 -29.79
N PHE A 263 -8.90 33.03 -29.82
CA PHE A 263 -8.24 32.12 -30.74
C PHE A 263 -8.19 30.70 -30.18
N ILE A 264 -8.48 29.74 -31.05
CA ILE A 264 -8.47 28.30 -30.77
C ILE A 264 -7.37 27.67 -31.63
N LYS A 265 -6.19 27.49 -31.05
CA LYS A 265 -5.03 26.90 -31.71
C LYS A 265 -4.95 25.41 -31.44
N SER A 266 -4.86 24.61 -32.49
CA SER A 266 -4.71 23.15 -32.42
C SER A 266 -3.62 22.68 -33.35
N SER A 267 -3.04 21.52 -33.04
CA SER A 267 -2.03 20.85 -33.87
C SER A 267 -2.65 20.14 -35.09
N ASN A 268 -3.94 19.81 -35.06
CA ASN A 268 -4.64 19.15 -36.15
C ASN A 268 -5.62 20.10 -36.89
N GLY A 269 -5.92 19.74 -38.15
CA GLY A 269 -6.81 20.47 -39.06
C GLY A 269 -8.31 20.27 -38.82
N GLU A 270 -8.68 19.42 -37.86
CA GLU A 270 -10.04 18.93 -37.69
C GLU A 270 -11.01 20.01 -37.18
N GLU A 271 -12.26 19.94 -37.62
CA GLU A 271 -13.33 20.84 -37.21
C GLU A 271 -13.67 20.62 -35.73
N LYS A 272 -13.81 21.72 -34.99
CA LYS A 272 -14.07 21.75 -33.55
C LYS A 272 -15.36 22.50 -33.25
N ASN A 273 -16.22 21.93 -32.44
CA ASN A 273 -17.40 22.62 -31.91
C ASN A 273 -17.00 23.43 -30.68
N VAL A 274 -17.09 24.75 -30.75
CA VAL A 274 -16.81 25.67 -29.64
C VAL A 274 -18.10 26.25 -29.09
N GLU A 275 -18.28 26.14 -27.79
CA GLU A 275 -19.43 26.64 -27.05
C GLU A 275 -18.98 27.56 -25.91
N VAL A 276 -19.66 28.68 -25.72
CA VAL A 276 -19.39 29.61 -24.60
C VAL A 276 -20.61 29.68 -23.69
N TYR A 277 -20.39 29.52 -22.39
CA TYR A 277 -21.43 29.51 -21.36
C TYR A 277 -21.18 30.61 -20.33
N ASN A 278 -22.25 31.18 -19.78
CA ASN A 278 -22.15 31.99 -18.56
C ASN A 278 -21.99 31.10 -17.30
N ILE A 279 -21.75 31.73 -16.15
CA ILE A 279 -21.58 31.04 -14.86
C ILE A 279 -22.82 30.25 -14.40
N LEU A 280 -24.00 30.53 -14.96
CA LEU A 280 -25.24 29.81 -14.66
C LEU A 280 -25.46 28.61 -15.60
N GLY A 281 -24.49 28.29 -16.47
CA GLY A 281 -24.57 27.18 -17.42
C GLY A 281 -25.42 27.47 -18.67
N ARG A 282 -25.87 28.71 -18.89
CA ARG A 282 -26.58 29.08 -20.12
C ARG A 282 -25.58 29.23 -21.26
N ARG A 283 -25.79 28.49 -22.35
CA ARG A 283 -25.03 28.62 -23.60
C ARG A 283 -25.36 29.94 -24.30
N LEU A 284 -24.33 30.69 -24.64
CA LEU A 284 -24.39 32.01 -25.30
C LEU A 284 -23.91 31.95 -26.74
N ILE A 285 -22.87 31.16 -27.01
CA ILE A 285 -22.29 30.96 -28.35
C ILE A 285 -22.18 29.46 -28.61
N SER A 286 -22.39 29.06 -29.85
CA SER A 286 -22.10 27.72 -30.39
C SER A 286 -21.68 27.89 -31.83
N THR A 287 -20.44 27.54 -32.16
CA THR A 287 -19.86 27.69 -33.50
C THR A 287 -18.90 26.54 -33.81
N LYS A 288 -18.55 26.42 -35.08
CA LYS A 288 -17.54 25.48 -35.59
C LYS A 288 -16.30 26.25 -36.01
N VAL A 289 -15.14 25.76 -35.62
CA VAL A 289 -13.84 26.35 -35.95
C VAL A 289 -12.90 25.28 -36.49
N ASN A 290 -12.03 25.67 -37.42
CA ASN A 290 -10.92 24.82 -37.86
C ASN A 290 -9.64 25.14 -37.08
N ALA A 291 -8.51 24.55 -37.48
CA ALA A 291 -7.22 24.86 -36.88
C ALA A 291 -6.85 26.35 -36.96
N ASN A 292 -6.53 26.96 -35.82
CA ASN A 292 -6.08 28.35 -35.70
C ASN A 292 -7.15 29.40 -36.05
N ASP A 293 -8.43 29.07 -35.95
CA ASP A 293 -9.51 30.03 -36.13
C ASP A 293 -9.84 30.78 -34.83
N ARG A 294 -10.79 31.71 -34.92
CA ARG A 294 -11.24 32.58 -33.84
C ARG A 294 -12.74 32.48 -33.59
N VAL A 295 -13.12 32.73 -32.34
CA VAL A 295 -14.50 32.87 -31.90
C VAL A 295 -14.73 34.32 -31.48
N ASP A 296 -15.70 34.96 -32.14
CA ASP A 296 -16.13 36.32 -31.81
C ASP A 296 -17.01 36.30 -30.55
N VAL A 297 -16.53 36.99 -29.52
CA VAL A 297 -17.18 37.19 -28.22
C VAL A 297 -17.43 38.69 -27.94
N SER A 298 -17.32 39.55 -28.95
CA SER A 298 -17.46 41.02 -28.81
C SER A 298 -18.82 41.47 -28.29
N ASN A 299 -19.87 40.67 -28.52
CA ASN A 299 -21.23 40.94 -28.04
C ASN A 299 -21.48 40.49 -26.58
N LEU A 300 -20.48 39.92 -25.91
CA LEU A 300 -20.59 39.50 -24.50
C LEU A 300 -20.11 40.62 -23.57
N ASN A 301 -20.84 40.86 -22.48
CA ASN A 301 -20.42 41.80 -21.45
C ASN A 301 -19.16 41.31 -20.71
N ALA A 302 -18.39 42.24 -20.14
CA ALA A 302 -17.25 41.91 -19.29
C ALA A 302 -17.65 40.97 -18.14
N GLY A 303 -16.88 39.91 -17.91
CA GLY A 303 -17.22 38.87 -16.96
C GLY A 303 -16.46 37.55 -17.15
N ILE A 304 -16.84 36.55 -16.34
CA ILE A 304 -16.26 35.20 -16.38
C ILE A 304 -17.18 34.27 -17.16
N TYR A 305 -16.58 33.46 -18.05
CA TYR A 305 -17.28 32.50 -18.89
C TYR A 305 -16.55 31.15 -18.91
N LEU A 306 -17.28 30.09 -19.28
CA LEU A 306 -16.71 28.78 -19.59
C LEU A 306 -16.74 28.59 -21.10
N LEU A 307 -15.58 28.33 -21.69
CA LEU A 307 -15.43 27.97 -23.10
C LEU A 307 -15.19 26.46 -23.18
N LYS A 308 -16.06 25.77 -23.91
CA LYS A 308 -15.96 24.34 -24.19
C LYS A 308 -15.58 24.13 -25.66
N VAL A 309 -14.58 23.32 -25.95
CA VAL A 309 -14.16 22.92 -27.30
C VAL A 309 -14.33 21.41 -27.40
N ASN A 310 -14.99 20.92 -28.44
CA ASN A 310 -15.19 19.48 -28.68
C ASN A 310 -14.67 19.10 -30.08
N GLU A 311 -13.96 17.98 -30.19
CA GLU A 311 -13.46 17.37 -31.43
C GLU A 311 -13.70 15.85 -31.37
N GLY A 312 -14.72 15.36 -32.08
CA GLY A 312 -15.17 13.98 -31.91
C GLY A 312 -15.56 13.70 -30.45
N ASP A 313 -14.97 12.65 -29.87
CA ASP A 313 -15.18 12.32 -28.46
C ASP A 313 -14.33 13.17 -27.50
N LYS A 314 -13.35 13.93 -28.04
CA LYS A 314 -12.43 14.78 -27.27
C LYS A 314 -13.07 16.11 -26.89
N GLN A 315 -12.83 16.58 -25.66
CA GLN A 315 -13.26 17.88 -25.18
C GLN A 315 -12.21 18.62 -24.34
N LEU A 316 -12.27 19.94 -24.35
CA LEU A 316 -11.52 20.86 -23.50
C LEU A 316 -12.51 21.87 -22.91
N THR A 317 -12.49 22.08 -21.60
CA THR A 317 -13.23 23.19 -20.97
C THR A 317 -12.24 24.15 -20.32
N LYS A 318 -12.34 25.44 -20.64
CA LYS A 318 -11.47 26.49 -20.10
C LYS A 318 -12.29 27.67 -19.58
N LYS A 319 -11.96 28.14 -18.37
CA LYS A 319 -12.45 29.42 -17.86
C LYS A 319 -11.77 30.57 -18.60
N ILE A 320 -12.55 31.47 -19.19
CA ILE A 320 -12.07 32.69 -19.84
C ILE A 320 -12.65 33.94 -19.16
N VAL A 321 -11.89 35.02 -19.17
CA VAL A 321 -12.29 36.33 -18.63
C VAL A 321 -12.39 37.31 -19.79
N ILE A 322 -13.55 37.93 -19.98
CA ILE A 322 -13.76 39.01 -20.95
C ILE A 322 -13.70 40.34 -20.20
N LYS A 323 -12.91 41.29 -20.71
CA LYS A 323 -12.76 42.63 -20.16
C LYS A 323 -13.47 43.68 -21.00
#